data_AF-A0A936L8T0-F1
#
_entry.id   AF-A0A936L8T0-F1
#
_cell.length_a   1.000
_cell.length_b   1.000
_cell.length_c   1.000
_cell.angle_alpha   90.00
_cell.angle_beta   90.00
_cell.angle_gamma   90.00
#
_symmetry.space_group_name_H-M   'P 1'
#
loop_
_entity.id
_entity.type
_entity.pdbx_description
1 polymer ?
#
loop_
_entity_poly.entity_id
_entity_poly.type
_entity_poly.pdbx_seq_one_letter_code
_entity_poly.pdbx_strand_id
1 'polypeptide(L)'
;MQRPGIADSTRRNQKSSLGILNTFREKIAFVDVDLPFIRAYDRFLYGRALMVNSVDKHHRVLRRYVNLAIQEGHLTPDQNPYRLFEMKTEEPERVFLTKEELRKIEELPLNRGQLALRNTRKLFLSIVPVGPSPPT
;
A
#
# COMPACT_ATOMS: atom_id res chain seq x y z
N MET A 1 11.81 19.30 -11.74
CA MET A 1 12.14 19.35 -10.30
C MET A 1 12.25 17.93 -9.73
N GLN A 2 13.45 17.45 -9.39
CA GLN A 2 13.62 16.23 -8.58
C GLN A 2 13.91 16.64 -7.13
N ARG A 3 13.09 16.17 -6.18
CA ARG A 3 13.37 16.37 -4.75
C ARG A 3 14.51 15.42 -4.33
N PRO A 4 15.65 15.93 -3.82
CA PRO A 4 16.71 15.07 -3.30
C PRO A 4 16.24 14.34 -2.03
N GLY A 5 16.59 13.06 -1.88
CA GLY A 5 16.30 12.25 -0.68
C GLY A 5 15.12 11.27 -0.75
N ILE A 6 14.54 11.01 -1.94
CA ILE A 6 13.45 10.02 -2.08
C ILE A 6 14.05 8.62 -2.23
N ALA A 7 13.74 7.72 -1.29
CA ALA A 7 14.11 6.31 -1.37
C ALA A 7 13.53 5.63 -2.64
N ASP A 8 14.28 4.69 -3.21
CA ASP A 8 13.87 4.00 -4.45
C ASP A 8 12.52 3.28 -4.33
N SER A 9 12.17 2.80 -3.13
CA SER A 9 10.87 2.22 -2.82
C SER A 9 9.73 3.21 -3.08
N THR A 10 9.88 4.46 -2.65
CA THR A 10 8.90 5.54 -2.87
C THR A 10 8.76 5.86 -4.35
N ARG A 11 9.86 5.86 -5.10
CA ARG A 11 9.83 6.07 -6.56
C ARG A 11 9.07 4.94 -7.27
N ARG A 12 9.32 3.69 -6.89
CA ARG A 12 8.58 2.53 -7.44
C ARG A 12 7.09 2.59 -7.13
N ASN A 13 6.73 2.97 -5.91
CA ASN A 13 5.32 3.09 -5.50
C ASN A 13 4.58 4.18 -6.29
N GLN A 14 5.23 5.32 -6.52
CA GLN A 14 4.67 6.38 -7.37
C GLN A 14 4.52 5.91 -8.82
N LYS A 15 5.53 5.23 -9.38
CA LYS A 15 5.48 4.69 -10.74
C LYS A 15 4.39 3.63 -10.91
N SER A 16 4.19 2.76 -9.92
CA SER A 16 3.11 1.77 -9.92
C SER A 16 1.73 2.45 -9.93
N SER A 17 1.54 3.46 -9.08
CA SER A 17 0.30 4.24 -9.04
C SER A 17 0.04 4.96 -10.37
N LEU A 18 1.08 5.51 -11.00
CA LEU A 18 0.98 6.14 -12.31
C LEU A 18 0.62 5.13 -13.41
N GLY A 19 1.18 3.91 -13.37
CA GLY A 19 0.84 2.86 -14.33
C GLY A 19 -0.64 2.45 -14.26
N ILE A 20 -1.18 2.32 -13.04
CA ILE A 20 -2.60 2.04 -12.82
C ILE A 20 -3.46 3.19 -13.32
N LEU A 21 -3.08 4.43 -13.03
CA LEU A 21 -3.77 5.62 -13.50
C LEU A 21 -3.76 5.74 -15.02
N ASN A 22 -2.64 5.44 -15.69
CA ASN A 22 -2.54 5.41 -17.15
C ASN A 22 -3.42 4.32 -17.78
N THR A 23 -3.64 3.21 -17.06
CA THR A 23 -4.57 2.17 -17.55
C THR A 23 -6.03 2.59 -17.39
N PHE A 24 -6.32 3.45 -16.42
CA PHE A 24 -7.65 4.05 -16.28
C PHE A 24 -7.90 5.07 -17.38
N ARG A 25 -6.95 5.98 -17.61
CA ARG A 25 -6.99 6.97 -18.69
C ARG A 25 -5.57 7.40 -19.07
N GLU A 26 -5.22 7.26 -20.35
CA GLU A 26 -3.85 7.50 -20.84
C GLU A 26 -3.43 8.98 -20.81
N LYS A 27 -4.38 9.90 -21.02
CA LYS A 27 -4.16 11.35 -21.00
C LYS A 27 -5.16 12.01 -20.05
N ILE A 28 -4.64 12.56 -18.95
CA ILE A 28 -5.42 13.24 -17.91
C ILE A 28 -4.84 14.63 -17.76
N ALA A 29 -5.65 15.67 -18.01
CA ALA A 29 -5.31 17.02 -17.62
C ALA A 29 -5.73 17.25 -16.17
N PHE A 30 -4.98 18.07 -15.41
CA PHE A 30 -5.34 18.37 -14.02
C PHE A 30 -6.73 19.02 -13.88
N VAL A 31 -7.16 19.78 -14.90
CA VAL A 31 -8.49 20.39 -14.97
C VAL A 31 -9.63 19.37 -15.12
N ASP A 32 -9.33 18.18 -15.64
CA ASP A 32 -10.31 17.09 -15.80
C ASP A 32 -10.43 16.24 -14.52
N VAL A 33 -9.60 16.51 -13.50
CA VAL A 33 -9.61 15.77 -12.23
C VAL A 33 -10.65 16.42 -11.30
N ASP A 34 -11.90 16.02 -11.48
CA ASP A 34 -13.05 16.45 -10.69
C ASP A 34 -13.57 15.34 -9.76
N LEU A 35 -14.65 15.62 -9.01
CA LEU A 35 -15.24 14.64 -8.09
C LEU A 35 -15.79 13.40 -8.83
N PRO A 36 -16.52 13.53 -9.97
CA PRO A 36 -16.87 12.40 -10.83
C PRO A 36 -15.68 11.54 -11.25
N PHE A 37 -14.56 12.15 -11.65
CA PHE A 37 -13.33 11.46 -12.02
C PHE A 37 -12.80 10.64 -10.86
N ILE A 38 -12.68 11.23 -9.66
CA ILE A 38 -12.20 10.51 -8.47
C ILE A 38 -13.11 9.32 -8.14
N ARG A 39 -14.43 9.50 -8.20
CA ARG A 39 -15.38 8.41 -7.95
C ARG A 39 -15.29 7.30 -9.01
N ALA A 40 -15.06 7.66 -10.27
CA ALA A 40 -14.86 6.68 -11.33
C ALA A 40 -13.55 5.92 -11.16
N TYR A 41 -12.48 6.62 -10.76
CA TYR A 41 -11.19 6.02 -10.44
C TYR A 41 -11.28 5.08 -9.23
N ASP A 42 -11.97 5.48 -8.16
CA ASP A 42 -12.21 4.65 -6.96
C ASP A 42 -12.94 3.35 -7.33
N ARG A 43 -14.03 3.44 -8.10
CA ARG A 43 -14.75 2.26 -8.62
C ARG A 43 -13.86 1.36 -9.48
N PHE A 44 -13.00 1.94 -10.32
CA PHE A 44 -12.06 1.19 -11.13
C PHE A 44 -11.02 0.44 -10.29
N LEU A 45 -10.51 1.06 -9.22
CA LEU A 45 -9.57 0.43 -8.30
C LEU A 45 -10.20 -0.76 -7.56
N TYR A 46 -11.44 -0.61 -7.07
CA TYR A 46 -12.19 -1.71 -6.46
C TYR A 46 -12.56 -2.80 -7.48
N GLY A 47 -12.89 -2.43 -8.72
CA GLY A 47 -13.14 -3.37 -9.81
C GLY A 47 -11.94 -4.25 -10.17
N ARG A 48 -10.72 -3.83 -9.79
CA ARG A 48 -9.48 -4.62 -9.91
C ARG A 48 -9.20 -5.52 -8.70
N ALA A 49 -10.17 -5.65 -7.79
CA ALA A 49 -10.03 -6.42 -6.55
C ALA A 49 -8.82 -5.97 -5.68
N LEU A 50 -8.50 -4.67 -5.72
CA LEU A 50 -7.47 -4.12 -4.83
C LEU A 50 -8.02 -4.01 -3.40
N MET A 51 -7.17 -4.33 -2.42
CA MET A 51 -7.50 -4.13 -1.00
C MET A 51 -7.66 -2.64 -0.68
N VAL A 52 -8.51 -2.31 0.31
CA VAL A 52 -8.83 -0.93 0.72
C VAL A 52 -7.57 -0.08 0.96
N ASN A 53 -6.57 -0.64 1.63
CA ASN A 53 -5.31 0.04 1.90
C ASN A 53 -4.45 0.30 0.66
N SER A 54 -4.59 -0.52 -0.39
CA SER A 54 -3.95 -0.28 -1.68
C SER A 54 -4.69 0.80 -2.46
N VAL A 55 -6.02 0.81 -2.42
CA VAL A 55 -6.87 1.88 -2.98
C VAL A 55 -6.50 3.22 -2.35
N ASP A 56 -6.44 3.30 -1.01
CA ASP A 56 -6.01 4.48 -0.27
C ASP A 56 -4.65 5.00 -0.72
N LYS A 57 -3.65 4.11 -0.85
CA LYS A 57 -2.31 4.47 -1.34
C LYS A 57 -2.37 5.14 -2.71
N HIS A 58 -3.14 4.62 -3.65
CA HIS A 58 -3.28 5.22 -4.97
C HIS A 58 -3.94 6.60 -4.91
N HIS A 59 -4.98 6.75 -4.08
CA HIS A 59 -5.61 8.06 -3.85
C HIS A 59 -4.65 9.05 -3.17
N ARG A 60 -3.79 8.63 -2.23
CA ARG A 60 -2.78 9.51 -1.61
C ARG A 60 -1.78 10.05 -2.61
N VAL A 61 -1.33 9.19 -3.54
CA VAL A 61 -0.41 9.60 -4.60
C VAL A 61 -1.08 10.65 -5.50
N LEU A 62 -2.30 10.39 -5.97
CA LEU A 62 -3.02 11.32 -6.83
C LEU A 62 -3.34 12.65 -6.10
N ARG A 63 -3.81 12.60 -4.86
CA ARG A 63 -4.03 13.78 -4.00
C ARG A 63 -2.77 14.63 -3.86
N ARG A 64 -1.60 14.00 -3.74
CA ARG A 64 -0.33 14.72 -3.66
C ARG A 64 -0.04 15.50 -4.95
N TYR A 65 -0.27 14.93 -6.11
CA TYR A 65 -0.06 15.63 -7.38
C TYR A 65 -1.10 16.73 -7.62
N VAL A 66 -2.35 16.52 -7.24
CA VAL A 66 -3.38 17.59 -7.25
C VAL A 66 -2.96 18.76 -6.36
N ASN A 67 -2.49 18.49 -5.14
CA ASN A 67 -2.03 19.55 -4.24
C ASN A 67 -0.78 20.27 -4.75
N LEU A 68 0.14 19.57 -5.43
CA LEU A 68 1.30 20.19 -6.07
C LEU A 68 0.86 21.09 -7.23
N ALA A 69 -0.09 20.65 -8.06
CA ALA A 69 -0.64 21.46 -9.13
C ALA A 69 -1.32 22.73 -8.60
N ILE A 70 -1.99 22.67 -7.44
CA ILE A 70 -2.54 23.86 -6.77
C ILE A 70 -1.41 24.79 -6.30
N GLN A 71 -0.37 24.23 -5.68
CA GLN A 71 0.77 25.01 -5.19
C GLN A 71 1.54 25.71 -6.32
N GLU A 72 1.61 25.08 -7.49
CA GLU A 72 2.25 25.62 -8.70
C GLU A 72 1.33 26.57 -9.49
N GLY A 73 0.07 26.75 -9.06
CA GLY A 73 -0.89 27.67 -9.68
C GLY A 73 -1.60 27.11 -10.92
N HIS A 74 -1.49 25.81 -11.18
CA HIS A 74 -2.20 25.12 -12.26
C HIS A 74 -3.66 24.81 -11.93
N LEU A 75 -4.02 24.80 -10.65
CA LEU A 75 -5.38 24.57 -10.15
C LEU A 75 -5.70 25.53 -9.01
N THR A 76 -6.97 25.89 -8.84
CA THR A 76 -7.40 26.64 -7.65
C THR A 76 -7.69 25.70 -6.47
N PRO A 77 -7.55 26.15 -5.21
CA PRO A 77 -7.90 25.34 -4.03
C PRO A 77 -9.36 24.88 -3.98
N ASP A 78 -10.26 25.60 -4.66
CA ASP A 78 -11.69 25.27 -4.74
C ASP A 78 -11.98 24.19 -5.77
N GLN A 79 -11.10 24.03 -6.76
CA GLN A 79 -11.16 22.93 -7.73
C GLN A 79 -10.63 21.61 -7.17
N ASN A 80 -10.24 21.53 -5.89
CA ASN A 80 -9.67 20.31 -5.32
C ASN A 80 -10.78 19.26 -5.02
N PRO A 81 -10.90 18.19 -5.82
CA PRO A 81 -11.96 17.19 -5.63
C PRO A 81 -11.77 16.34 -4.37
N TYR A 82 -10.56 16.29 -3.79
CA TYR A 82 -10.30 15.57 -2.54
C TYR A 82 -10.84 16.29 -1.30
N ARG A 83 -11.38 17.51 -1.42
CA ARG A 83 -12.09 18.18 -0.32
C ARG A 83 -13.44 17.55 -0.03
N LEU A 84 -14.08 16.97 -1.05
CA LEU A 84 -15.42 16.38 -0.97
C LEU A 84 -15.40 14.84 -1.04
N PHE A 85 -14.21 14.24 -1.18
CA PHE A 85 -14.03 12.80 -1.29
C PHE A 85 -13.46 12.22 0.00
N GLU A 86 -14.22 11.31 0.61
CA GLU A 86 -13.78 10.58 1.80
C GLU A 86 -12.96 9.35 1.38
N MET A 87 -11.70 9.33 1.82
CA MET A 87 -10.81 8.19 1.62
C MET A 87 -11.05 7.17 2.73
N LYS A 88 -11.20 5.90 2.35
CA LYS A 88 -11.34 4.79 3.30
C LYS A 88 -9.96 4.20 3.61
N THR A 89 -9.73 3.83 4.86
CA THR A 89 -8.54 3.09 5.28
C THR A 89 -8.99 2.06 6.31
N GLU A 90 -8.44 0.85 6.24
CA GLU A 90 -8.69 -0.22 7.21
C GLU A 90 -7.43 -0.43 8.04
N GLU A 91 -7.58 -0.64 9.35
CA GLU A 91 -6.43 -1.00 10.18
C GLU A 91 -5.84 -2.31 9.67
N PRO A 92 -4.54 -2.37 9.38
CA PRO A 92 -3.92 -3.61 8.95
C PRO A 92 -3.98 -4.60 10.10
N GLU A 93 -4.63 -5.74 9.88
CA GLU A 93 -4.62 -6.85 10.83
C GLU A 93 -3.17 -7.33 11.00
N ARG A 94 -2.59 -7.06 12.17
CA ARG A 94 -1.26 -7.55 12.54
C ARG A 94 -1.42 -8.89 13.22
N VAL A 95 -1.26 -9.97 12.44
CA VAL A 95 -1.22 -11.32 12.99
C VAL A 95 0.12 -11.54 13.69
N PHE A 96 0.06 -11.91 14.97
CA PHE A 96 1.21 -12.35 15.74
C PHE A 96 1.18 -13.86 15.90
N LEU A 97 2.34 -14.50 15.90
CA LEU A 97 2.45 -15.91 16.22
C LEU A 97 2.46 -16.09 17.75
N THR A 98 1.60 -16.97 18.24
CA THR A 98 1.61 -17.46 19.62
C THR A 98 2.78 -18.41 19.88
N LYS A 99 3.09 -18.67 21.16
CA LYS A 99 4.16 -19.63 21.54
C LYS A 99 3.86 -21.03 21.01
N GLU A 100 2.58 -21.40 21.02
CA GLU A 100 2.07 -22.66 20.53
C GLU A 100 2.24 -22.80 19.02
N GLU A 101 1.98 -21.73 18.25
CA GLU A 101 2.22 -21.69 16.80
C GLU A 101 3.71 -21.73 16.46
N LEU A 102 4.55 -21.03 17.24
CA LEU A 102 6.01 -21.11 17.09
C LEU A 102 6.53 -22.53 17.34
N ARG A 103 6.00 -23.21 18.36
CA ARG A 103 6.37 -24.60 18.67
C ARG A 103 5.96 -25.55 17.55
N LYS A 104 4.77 -25.36 16.96
CA LYS A 104 4.35 -26.14 15.78
C LYS A 104 5.29 -25.92 14.59
N ILE A 105 5.79 -24.71 14.40
CA ILE A 105 6.79 -24.41 13.35
C ILE A 105 8.11 -25.14 13.63
N GLU A 106 8.56 -25.17 14.89
CA GLU A 106 9.77 -25.88 15.31
C GLU A 106 9.68 -27.39 15.09
N GLU A 107 8.55 -28.00 15.45
CA GLU A 107 8.30 -29.45 15.38
C GLU A 107 7.95 -29.96 13.97
N LEU A 108 7.79 -29.07 12.97
CA LEU A 108 7.49 -29.46 11.59
C LEU A 108 8.46 -30.56 11.09
N PRO A 109 7.95 -31.71 10.62
CA PRO A 109 8.79 -32.78 10.11
C PRO A 109 9.39 -32.36 8.76
N LEU A 110 10.66 -31.95 8.78
CA LEU A 110 11.41 -31.60 7.57
C LEU A 110 12.38 -32.73 7.22
N ASN A 111 12.22 -33.27 6.02
CA ASN A 111 13.04 -34.36 5.49
C ASN A 111 14.47 -33.89 5.18
N ARG A 112 15.41 -34.82 5.11
CA ARG A 112 16.85 -34.52 4.86
C ARG A 112 17.10 -33.73 3.57
N GLY A 113 16.26 -33.88 2.54
CA GLY A 113 16.35 -33.13 1.28
C GLY A 113 15.89 -31.65 1.37
N GLN A 114 15.26 -31.24 2.48
CA GLN A 114 14.69 -29.90 2.64
C GLN A 114 15.63 -28.95 3.40
N LEU A 115 16.91 -28.92 3.01
CA LEU A 115 17.93 -28.11 3.70
C LEU A 115 17.58 -26.61 3.73
N ALA A 116 17.04 -26.07 2.63
CA ALA A 116 16.60 -24.68 2.55
C ALA A 116 15.53 -24.35 3.60
N LEU A 117 14.48 -25.18 3.72
CA LEU A 117 13.42 -24.99 4.71
C LEU A 117 13.93 -25.09 6.14
N ARG A 118 14.89 -25.98 6.40
CA ARG A 118 15.53 -26.10 7.73
C ARG A 118 16.32 -24.85 8.08
N ASN A 119 17.06 -24.29 7.13
CA ASN A 119 17.83 -23.06 7.32
C ASN A 119 16.91 -21.85 7.50
N THR A 120 15.86 -21.74 6.69
CA THR A 120 14.84 -20.69 6.81
C THR A 120 14.12 -20.78 8.15
N ARG A 121 13.75 -21.98 8.62
CA ARG A 121 13.15 -22.17 9.95
C ARG A 121 14.08 -21.71 11.06
N LYS A 122 15.35 -22.11 11.03
CA LYS A 122 16.34 -21.69 12.03
C LYS A 122 16.52 -20.17 12.05
N LEU A 123 16.63 -19.54 10.88
CA LEU A 123 16.76 -18.09 10.78
C LEU A 123 15.50 -17.39 11.30
N PHE A 124 14.33 -17.86 10.90
CA PHE A 124 13.04 -17.34 11.36
C PHE A 124 12.91 -17.39 12.88
N LEU A 125 13.18 -18.55 13.50
CA LEU A 125 13.13 -18.71 14.96
C LEU A 125 14.17 -17.85 15.70
N SER A 126 15.29 -17.49 15.05
CA SER A 126 16.32 -16.64 15.68
C SER A 126 15.96 -15.15 15.73
N ILE A 127 15.10 -14.68 14.82
CA ILE A 127 14.74 -13.25 14.70
C ILE A 127 13.37 -12.92 15.28
N VAL A 128 12.51 -13.91 15.50
CA VAL A 128 11.16 -13.69 16.05
C VAL A 128 11.27 -13.48 17.56
N PRO A 129 10.90 -12.30 18.09
CA PRO A 129 10.80 -12.11 19.52
C PRO A 129 9.63 -12.94 20.06
N VAL A 130 9.89 -13.74 21.10
CA VAL A 130 8.85 -14.50 21.79
C VAL A 130 7.96 -13.51 22.54
N GLY A 131 6.74 -13.29 22.05
CA GLY A 131 5.76 -12.41 22.70
C GLY A 131 5.34 -12.94 24.08
N PRO A 132 4.87 -12.07 25.00
CA PRO A 132 4.33 -12.51 26.28
C PRO A 132 3.13 -13.44 26.04
N SER A 133 3.00 -14.45 26.88
CA SER A 133 1.85 -15.37 26.87
C SER A 133 0.55 -14.56 27.04
N PRO A 134 -0.56 -14.93 26.39
CA PRO A 134 -1.85 -14.32 26.70
C PRO A 134 -2.15 -14.48 28.21
N PRO A 135 -2.69 -13.45 28.88
CA PRO A 135 -3.10 -13.58 30.26
C PRO A 135 -4.19 -14.65 30.37
N THR A 136 -4.01 -15.56 31.33
CA THR A 136 -4.93 -16.64 31.69
C THR A 136 -6.31 -16.11 32.09
#